data_AF-A0A1S8WN08-F1
#
_entry.id   AF-A0A1S8WN08-F1
#
_cell.length_a   1.000
_cell.length_b   1.000
_cell.length_c   1.000
_cell.angle_alpha   90.00
_cell.angle_beta   90.00
_cell.angle_gamma   90.00
#
_symmetry.space_group_name_H-M   'P 1'
#
loop_
_entity.id
_entity.type
_entity.pdbx_description
1 polymer ?
#
loop_
_entity_poly.entity_id
_entity_poly.type
_entity_poly.pdbx_seq_one_letter_code
_entity_poly.pdbx_strand_id
1 'polypeptide(L)' 'EIAVRVFRACSELGIRTVAVYSEQDRLLLHRQKSDESYLIGEGLAPVDAYLNIPEIISVAKQ' A
#
# COMPACT_ATOMS: atom_id res chain seq x y z
N GLU A 1 1.44 7.12 8.40
CA GLU A 1 1.60 8.59 8.15
C GLU A 1 2.36 8.84 6.85
N ILE A 2 3.58 8.31 6.69
CA ILE A 2 4.41 8.53 5.50
C ILE A 2 3.73 8.17 4.16
N ALA A 3 3.00 7.05 4.09
CA ALA A 3 2.29 6.66 2.86
C ALA A 3 1.26 7.72 2.43
N VAL A 4 0.46 8.23 3.38
CA VAL A 4 -0.51 9.31 3.12
C VAL A 4 0.19 10.60 2.68
N ARG A 5 1.38 10.90 3.22
CA ARG A 5 2.17 12.07 2.82
C ARG A 5 2.63 11.96 1.37
N VAL A 6 3.08 10.79 0.94
CA VAL A 6 3.45 10.53 -0.45
C VAL A 6 2.23 10.62 -1.37
N PHE A 7 1.10 10.03 -0.97
CA PHE A 7 -0.13 10.09 -1.78
C PHE A 7 -0.65 11.51 -1.99
N ARG A 8 -0.56 12.37 -0.98
CA ARG A 8 -0.91 13.80 -1.11
C ARG A 8 -0.05 14.50 -2.15
N ALA A 9 1.27 14.33 -2.09
CA ALA A 9 2.19 14.91 -3.07
C ALA A 9 1.93 14.37 -4.50
N CYS A 10 1.67 13.07 -4.65
CA CYS A 10 1.29 12.49 -5.94
C CYS A 10 -0.03 13.06 -6.47
N SER A 11 -1.05 13.19 -5.61
CA SER A 11 -2.37 13.72 -5.96
C SER A 11 -2.29 15.19 -6.41
N GLU A 12 -1.48 16.02 -5.74
CA GLU A 12 -1.20 17.41 -6.14
C GLU A 12 -0.57 17.52 -7.53
N LEU A 13 0.13 16.46 -7.98
CA LEU A 13 0.76 16.36 -9.29
C LEU A 13 -0.10 15.60 -10.32
N GLY A 14 -1.32 15.18 -9.97
CA GLY A 14 -2.18 14.38 -10.85
C GLY A 14 -1.68 12.95 -11.10
N ILE A 15 -0.81 12.43 -10.22
CA ILE A 15 -0.25 11.08 -10.30
C ILE A 15 -1.15 10.12 -9.53
N ARG A 16 -1.58 9.04 -10.20
CA ARG A 16 -2.34 7.95 -9.55
C ARG A 16 -1.49 7.19 -8.54
N THR A 17 -2.13 6.75 -7.47
CA THR A 17 -1.50 6.16 -6.29
C THR A 17 -2.04 4.78 -5.99
N VAL A 18 -1.13 3.87 -5.65
CA VAL A 18 -1.46 2.50 -5.24
C VAL A 18 -0.91 2.27 -3.84
N ALA A 19 -1.72 1.75 -2.94
CA ALA A 19 -1.30 1.31 -1.61
C ALA A 19 -1.22 -0.21 -1.52
N VAL A 20 -0.32 -0.68 -0.67
CA VAL A 20 -0.32 -2.07 -0.18
C VAL A 20 -0.58 -2.07 1.33
N TYR A 21 -1.24 -3.10 1.83
CA TYR A 21 -1.57 -3.23 3.25
C TYR A 21 -1.56 -4.69 3.70
N SER A 22 -1.24 -4.93 4.98
CA SER A 22 -1.38 -6.24 5.61
C SER A 22 -2.82 -6.47 6.11
N GLU A 23 -3.18 -7.72 6.41
CA GLU A 23 -4.48 -8.09 7.00
C GLU A 23 -4.88 -7.20 8.19
N GLN A 24 -3.92 -6.95 9.09
CA GLN A 24 -4.11 -6.19 10.32
C GLN A 24 -4.29 -4.69 10.04
N ASP A 25 -3.80 -4.22 8.90
CA ASP A 25 -3.88 -2.83 8.46
C ASP A 25 -5.08 -2.53 7.55
N ARG A 26 -6.01 -3.50 7.37
CA ARG A 26 -7.22 -3.35 6.54
C ARG A 26 -8.02 -2.08 6.81
N LEU A 27 -8.02 -1.55 8.03
CA LEU A 27 -8.80 -0.38 8.43
C LEU A 27 -7.98 0.92 8.52
N LEU A 28 -6.68 0.87 8.19
CA LEU A 28 -5.82 2.04 8.31
C LEU A 28 -6.03 3.06 7.20
N LEU A 29 -5.71 4.31 7.53
CA LEU A 29 -6.02 5.47 6.70
C LEU A 29 -5.28 5.46 5.35
N HIS A 30 -4.07 4.90 5.26
CA HIS A 30 -3.32 4.93 4.00
C HIS A 30 -4.01 4.14 2.90
N ARG A 31 -4.66 3.02 3.24
CA ARG A 31 -5.47 2.22 2.31
C ARG A 31 -6.63 3.03 1.72
N GLN A 32 -7.28 3.86 2.55
CA GLN A 32 -8.45 4.66 2.13
C GLN A 32 -8.08 5.94 1.38
N LYS A 33 -6.79 6.32 1.36
CA LYS A 33 -6.30 7.57 0.78
C LYS A 33 -5.57 7.39 -0.55
N SER A 34 -5.36 6.16 -0.99
CA SER A 34 -4.86 5.85 -2.34
C SER A 34 -6.01 5.61 -3.31
N ASP A 35 -5.73 5.70 -4.60
CA ASP A 35 -6.72 5.42 -5.65
C ASP A 35 -7.03 3.92 -5.74
N GLU A 36 -6.00 3.08 -5.55
CA GLU A 36 -6.12 1.62 -5.51
C GLU A 36 -5.43 1.07 -4.25
N SER A 37 -5.86 -0.11 -3.78
CA SER A 37 -5.20 -0.78 -2.65
C SER A 37 -5.25 -2.30 -2.75
N TYR A 38 -4.12 -2.95 -2.47
CA TYR A 38 -3.96 -4.40 -2.55
C TYR A 38 -3.50 -4.97 -1.21
N LEU A 39 -4.11 -6.10 -0.82
CA LEU A 39 -3.63 -6.89 0.30
C LEU A 39 -2.29 -7.54 -0.10
N ILE A 40 -1.32 -7.51 0.80
CA ILE A 40 -0.05 -8.22 0.66
C ILE A 40 0.23 -9.08 1.89
N GLY A 41 1.04 -10.11 1.72
CA GLY A 41 1.50 -10.98 2.80
C GLY A 41 0.37 -11.74 3.46
N GLU A 42 -0.57 -12.26 2.67
CA GLU A 42 -1.66 -13.08 3.19
C GLU A 42 -1.12 -14.24 4.03
N GLY A 43 -1.56 -14.32 5.29
CA GLY A 43 -1.07 -15.32 6.26
C GLY A 43 0.28 -15.02 6.90
N LEU A 44 0.97 -13.94 6.54
CA LEU A 44 2.21 -13.51 7.18
C LEU A 44 1.97 -12.66 8.43
N ALA A 45 3.02 -12.51 9.26
CA ALA A 45 3.02 -11.50 10.30
C ALA A 45 2.96 -10.09 9.66
N PRO A 46 2.38 -9.08 10.35
CA PRO A 46 2.15 -7.77 9.76
C PRO A 46 3.42 -7.10 9.21
N VAL A 47 4.55 -7.26 9.90
CA VAL A 47 5.83 -6.68 9.49
C VAL A 47 6.39 -7.42 8.27
N ASP A 48 6.31 -8.75 8.28
CA ASP A 48 6.81 -9.59 7.18
C ASP A 48 6.05 -9.33 5.87
N ALA A 49 4.76 -9.01 5.95
CA ALA A 49 3.97 -8.60 4.79
C ALA A 49 4.63 -7.41 4.05
N TYR A 50 5.02 -6.35 4.77
CA TYR A 50 5.69 -5.19 4.17
C TYR A 50 7.14 -5.44 3.76
N LEU A 51 7.74 -6.54 4.21
CA LEU A 51 9.08 -6.97 3.81
C LEU A 51 9.04 -8.01 2.67
N ASN A 52 7.87 -8.39 2.17
CA ASN A 52 7.71 -9.31 1.07
C ASN A 52 8.01 -8.63 -0.28
N ILE A 53 9.30 -8.47 -0.59
CA ILE A 53 9.79 -7.80 -1.80
C ILE A 53 9.18 -8.38 -3.10
N PRO A 54 9.17 -9.71 -3.33
CA PRO A 54 8.60 -10.27 -4.56
C PRO A 54 7.14 -9.90 -4.79
N GLU A 55 6.32 -9.92 -3.74
CA GLU A 55 4.89 -9.62 -3.83
C GLU A 55 4.63 -8.14 -4.10
N ILE A 56 5.37 -7.24 -3.43
CA ILE A 56 5.29 -5.79 -3.69
C ILE A 56 5.65 -5.48 -5.16
N ILE A 57 6.69 -6.13 -5.69
CA ILE A 57 7.07 -5.98 -7.11
C ILE A 57 5.96 -6.53 -8.02
N SER A 58 5.33 -7.63 -7.65
CA SER A 58 4.23 -8.21 -8.42
C SER A 58 3.04 -7.25 -8.50
N VAL A 59 2.62 -6.66 -7.37
CA VAL A 59 1.55 -5.66 -7.33
C VAL A 59 1.87 -4.46 -8.22
N ALA A 60 3.12 -3.99 -8.21
CA ALA A 60 3.53 -2.83 -9.02
C ALA A 60 3.59 -3.12 -10.54
N LYS A 61 3.58 -4.39 -10.96
CA LYS A 61 3.63 -4.81 -12.37
C LYS A 61 2.26 -5.12 -12.98
N GLN A 62 1.22 -5.27 -12.17
CA GLN A 62 -0.15 -5.48 -12.63
C GLN A 62 -0.70 -4.22 -13.27
#